data_AF-A0A7S2BE75-F1
#
_entry.id   AF-A0A7S2BE75-F1
#
_cell.length_a   1.000
_cell.length_b   1.000
_cell.length_c   1.000
_cell.angle_alpha   90.00
_cell.angle_beta   90.00
_cell.angle_gamma   90.00
#
_symmetry.space_group_name_H-M   'P 1'
#
loop_
_entity.id
_entity.type
_entity.pdbx_description
1 polymer ?
#
loop_
_entity_poly.entity_id
_entity_poly.type
_entity_poly.pdbx_seq_one_letter_code
_entity_poly.pdbx_strand_id
1 'polypeptide(L)'
;MLLPLFVSQAERKRRQAWVVTLLSSFIMTVVGTWYFVRLWVSNGDILNPTDDIKLDHVDTAIARGISLFFLAYCVVDMVLAALFYNEEAGVAYEHHTLYIIIVGVLYKKKLPLLFAIGALEEFPTLLLSIYELMGDRRPRLSTGMMILTSRISYHLYVTYKCIAADVMNPGLFLVS
;
A
#
# COMPACT_ATOMS: atom_id res chain seq x y z
N MET A 1 8.22 -25.78 30.88
CA MET A 1 7.92 -24.81 29.81
C MET A 1 9.02 -23.75 29.84
N LEU A 2 10.15 -24.04 29.18
CA LEU A 2 11.33 -23.18 29.16
C LEU A 2 11.20 -22.22 27.98
N LEU A 3 11.17 -20.92 28.25
CA LEU A 3 11.32 -19.89 27.23
C LEU A 3 12.61 -20.13 26.45
N PRO A 4 12.61 -20.08 25.10
CA PRO A 4 13.86 -20.06 24.35
C PRO A 4 14.52 -18.69 24.59
N LEU A 5 15.49 -18.66 25.50
CA LEU A 5 16.11 -17.45 26.05
C LEU A 5 17.24 -16.88 25.16
N PHE A 6 17.32 -17.28 23.89
CA PHE A 6 18.29 -16.72 22.95
C PHE A 6 17.69 -16.54 21.56
N VAL A 7 16.71 -15.64 21.45
CA VAL A 7 16.36 -15.06 20.14
C VAL A 7 17.57 -14.25 19.68
N SER A 8 18.15 -14.63 18.53
CA SER A 8 19.31 -13.94 17.96
C SER A 8 19.01 -12.46 17.75
N GLN A 9 20.04 -11.58 17.78
CA GLN A 9 19.81 -10.16 17.50
C GLN A 9 19.20 -9.93 16.11
N ALA A 10 19.59 -10.74 15.11
CA ALA A 10 19.01 -10.71 13.78
C ALA A 10 17.51 -10.99 13.81
N GLU A 11 17.09 -12.03 14.52
CA GLU A 11 15.68 -12.41 14.63
C GLU A 11 14.86 -11.37 15.40
N ARG A 12 15.45 -10.70 16.40
CA ARG A 12 14.81 -9.57 17.09
C ARG A 12 14.59 -8.38 16.16
N LYS A 13 15.61 -7.99 15.39
CA LYS A 13 15.51 -6.89 14.40
C LYS A 13 14.48 -7.21 13.32
N ARG A 14 14.45 -8.45 12.83
CA ARG A 14 13.45 -8.91 11.86
C ARG A 14 12.03 -8.81 12.42
N ARG A 15 11.79 -9.31 13.64
CA ARG A 15 10.47 -9.20 14.28
C ARG A 15 10.05 -7.74 14.49
N GLN A 16 10.99 -6.85 14.81
CA GLN A 16 10.69 -5.41 14.90
C GLN A 16 10.27 -4.83 13.54
N ALA A 17 10.94 -5.19 12.44
CA ALA A 17 10.53 -4.80 11.09
C ALA A 17 9.09 -5.24 10.79
N TRP A 18 8.77 -6.51 11.07
CA TRP A 18 7.43 -7.05 10.85
C TRP A 18 6.34 -6.40 11.73
N VAL A 19 6.67 -5.87 12.90
CA VAL A 19 5.73 -5.07 13.69
C VAL A 19 5.38 -3.75 12.99
N VAL A 20 6.37 -3.10 12.37
CA VAL A 20 6.12 -1.87 11.59
C VAL A 20 5.23 -2.17 10.38
N THR A 21 5.54 -3.24 9.65
CA THR A 21 4.72 -3.73 8.52
C THR A 21 3.31 -4.08 8.97
N LEU A 22 3.14 -4.76 10.11
CA LEU A 22 1.82 -5.11 10.66
C LEU A 22 0.99 -3.85 10.92
N LEU A 23 1.56 -2.86 11.60
CA LEU A 23 0.85 -1.63 11.94
C LEU A 23 0.46 -0.84 10.68
N SER A 24 1.38 -0.71 9.73
CA SER A 24 1.13 -0.02 8.46
C SER A 24 0.04 -0.72 7.65
N SER A 25 0.21 -2.02 7.39
CA SER A 25 -0.75 -2.82 6.61
C SER A 25 -2.12 -2.90 7.27
N PHE A 26 -2.20 -2.89 8.60
CA PHE A 26 -3.48 -2.81 9.33
C PHE A 26 -4.21 -1.50 9.04
N ILE A 27 -3.53 -0.36 9.21
CA ILE A 27 -4.13 0.96 8.95
C ILE A 27 -4.56 1.08 7.49
N MET A 28 -3.69 0.67 6.56
CA MET A 28 -3.97 0.67 5.12
C MET A 28 -5.19 -0.21 4.78
N THR A 29 -5.26 -1.41 5.34
CA THR A 29 -6.40 -2.33 5.13
C THR A 29 -7.71 -1.73 5.64
N VAL A 30 -7.72 -1.14 6.83
CA VAL A 30 -8.93 -0.55 7.43
C VAL A 30 -9.44 0.62 6.57
N VAL A 31 -8.56 1.56 6.22
CA VAL A 31 -8.93 2.72 5.41
C VAL A 31 -9.28 2.31 3.98
N GLY A 32 -8.52 1.38 3.39
CA GLY A 32 -8.81 0.83 2.06
C GLY A 32 -10.15 0.12 1.99
N THR A 33 -10.49 -0.67 3.02
CA THR A 33 -11.80 -1.33 3.12
C THR A 33 -12.93 -0.30 3.14
N TRP A 34 -12.78 0.79 3.91
CA TRP A 34 -13.76 1.88 3.95
C TRP A 34 -14.00 2.48 2.56
N TYR A 35 -12.94 2.84 1.84
CA TYR A 35 -13.08 3.41 0.50
C TYR A 35 -13.60 2.40 -0.52
N PHE A 36 -13.20 1.13 -0.42
CA PHE A 36 -13.69 0.07 -1.30
C PHE A 36 -15.20 -0.17 -1.11
N VAL A 37 -15.69 -0.20 0.13
CA VAL A 37 -17.13 -0.31 0.41
C VAL A 37 -17.88 0.88 -0.18
N ARG A 38 -17.36 2.10 -0.04
CA ARG A 38 -18.00 3.28 -0.65
C ARG A 38 -17.96 3.24 -2.17
N LEU A 39 -16.88 2.77 -2.78
CA LEU A 39 -16.81 2.55 -4.22
C LEU A 39 -17.91 1.58 -4.67
N TRP A 40 -18.08 0.47 -3.94
CA TRP A 40 -19.07 -0.55 -4.23
C TRP A 40 -20.50 -0.03 -4.09
N VAL A 41 -20.83 0.60 -2.97
CA VAL A 41 -22.18 1.13 -2.68
C VAL A 41 -22.55 2.27 -3.62
N SER A 42 -21.58 3.08 -4.04
CA SER A 42 -21.81 4.16 -5.02
C SER A 42 -21.82 3.70 -6.48
N ASN A 43 -21.71 2.40 -6.76
CA ASN A 43 -21.58 1.85 -8.12
C ASN A 43 -20.47 2.53 -8.95
N GLY A 44 -19.37 2.94 -8.30
CA GLY A 44 -18.26 3.61 -8.98
C GLY A 44 -18.38 5.14 -9.13
N ASP A 45 -19.46 5.77 -8.65
CA ASP A 45 -19.69 7.20 -8.84
C ASP A 45 -18.64 8.09 -8.16
N ILE A 46 -18.05 7.64 -7.04
CA ILE A 46 -16.95 8.37 -6.38
C ILE A 46 -15.68 8.48 -7.24
N LEU A 47 -15.61 7.78 -8.38
CA LEU A 47 -14.50 7.80 -9.34
C LEU A 47 -14.90 8.39 -10.70
N ASN A 48 -16.05 9.05 -10.85
CA ASN A 48 -16.43 9.66 -12.11
C ASN A 48 -15.50 10.84 -12.48
N PRO A 49 -14.83 10.80 -13.66
CA PRO A 49 -13.80 11.79 -14.03
C PRO A 49 -14.34 13.15 -14.49
N THR A 50 -15.66 13.27 -14.72
CA THR A 50 -16.31 14.52 -15.15
C THR A 50 -16.73 15.42 -14.00
N ASP A 51 -16.82 14.87 -12.80
CA ASP A 51 -17.09 15.61 -11.59
C ASP A 51 -15.77 15.65 -10.83
N ASP A 52 -15.28 16.84 -10.46
CA ASP A 52 -14.28 16.94 -9.41
C ASP A 52 -14.74 16.04 -8.28
N ILE A 53 -14.06 14.90 -8.12
CA ILE A 53 -14.36 13.77 -7.22
C ILE A 53 -15.37 14.21 -6.16
N LYS A 54 -16.64 13.79 -6.27
CA LYS A 54 -17.79 14.17 -5.40
C LYS A 54 -17.65 13.71 -3.94
N LEU A 55 -16.43 13.64 -3.45
CA LEU A 55 -16.10 13.45 -2.07
C LEU A 55 -16.24 14.79 -1.34
N ASP A 56 -16.76 14.71 -0.12
CA ASP A 56 -16.69 15.86 0.76
C ASP A 56 -15.21 16.19 1.10
N HIS A 57 -15.00 17.36 1.70
CA HIS A 57 -13.66 17.80 2.10
C HIS A 57 -12.98 16.83 3.09
N VAL A 58 -13.77 16.09 3.88
CA VAL A 58 -13.26 15.15 4.89
C VAL A 58 -12.68 13.91 4.21
N ASP A 59 -13.40 13.33 3.27
CA ASP A 59 -12.95 12.19 2.49
C ASP A 59 -11.73 12.52 1.64
N THR A 60 -11.65 13.74 1.11
CA THR A 60 -10.44 14.20 0.41
C THR A 60 -9.26 14.34 1.35
N ALA A 61 -9.48 14.83 2.58
CA ALA A 61 -8.43 14.96 3.58
C ALA A 61 -7.92 13.59 4.06
N ILE A 62 -8.82 12.62 4.30
CA ILE A 62 -8.46 11.26 4.71
C ILE A 62 -7.67 10.56 3.58
N ALA A 63 -8.11 10.66 2.32
CA ALA A 63 -7.42 10.07 1.18
C ALA A 63 -5.99 10.62 1.03
N ARG A 64 -5.82 11.92 1.23
CA ARG A 64 -4.49 12.57 1.25
C ARG A 64 -3.66 12.11 2.45
N GLY A 65 -4.28 12.03 3.62
CA GLY A 65 -3.65 11.60 4.86
C GLY A 65 -3.10 10.18 4.76
N ILE A 66 -3.91 9.23 4.27
CA ILE A 66 -3.48 7.83 4.13
C ILE A 66 -2.40 7.67 3.06
N SER A 67 -2.46 8.44 1.98
CA SER A 67 -1.41 8.47 0.95
C SER A 67 -0.07 8.94 1.52
N LEU A 68 -0.09 10.01 2.31
CA LEU A 68 1.11 10.54 2.95
C LEU A 68 1.62 9.64 4.08
N PHE A 69 0.72 8.99 4.82
CA PHE A 69 1.06 7.99 5.82
C PHE A 69 1.83 6.82 5.17
N PHE A 70 1.31 6.27 4.07
CA PHE A 70 1.98 5.17 3.38
C PHE A 70 3.32 5.60 2.79
N LEU A 71 3.38 6.81 2.20
CA LEU A 71 4.62 7.38 1.71
C LEU A 71 5.68 7.49 2.82
N ALA A 72 5.29 7.99 3.99
CA ALA A 72 6.18 8.10 5.15
C ALA A 72 6.62 6.72 5.65
N TYR A 73 5.71 5.74 5.67
CA TYR A 73 6.04 4.34 5.98
C TYR A 73 7.09 3.79 5.02
N CYS A 74 6.93 3.94 3.70
CA CYS A 74 7.90 3.46 2.72
C CYS A 74 9.29 4.05 2.98
N VAL A 75 9.38 5.35 3.27
CA VAL A 75 10.65 6.01 3.59
C VAL A 75 11.24 5.47 4.89
N VAL A 76 10.45 5.38 5.95
CA VAL A 76 10.91 4.86 7.25
C VAL A 76 11.38 3.41 7.12
N ASP A 77 10.63 2.57 6.42
CA ASP A 77 10.97 1.16 6.22
C ASP A 77 12.29 1.01 5.44
N MET A 78 12.49 1.79 4.38
CA MET A 78 13.76 1.82 3.65
C MET A 78 14.94 2.30 4.52
N VAL A 79 14.73 3.32 5.36
CA VAL A 79 15.77 3.79 6.30
C VAL A 79 16.12 2.70 7.32
N LEU A 80 15.12 2.04 7.90
CA LEU A 80 15.34 0.95 8.84
C LEU A 80 16.01 -0.24 8.17
N ALA A 81 15.63 -0.57 6.93
CA ALA A 81 16.27 -1.60 6.13
C ALA A 81 17.75 -1.31 5.90
N ALA A 82 18.09 -0.08 5.51
CA ALA A 82 19.47 0.34 5.27
C ALA A 82 20.35 0.26 6.53
N LEU A 83 19.77 0.58 7.69
CA LEU A 83 20.49 0.60 8.96
C LEU A 83 20.60 -0.78 9.62
N PHE A 84 19.60 -1.66 9.46
CA PHE A 84 19.44 -2.82 10.34
C PHE A 84 19.38 -4.18 9.62
N TYR A 85 19.01 -4.26 8.35
CA TYR A 85 18.79 -5.54 7.64
C TYR A 85 18.97 -5.41 6.10
N ASN A 86 20.02 -4.71 5.68
CA ASN A 86 20.31 -4.35 4.28
C ASN A 86 20.36 -5.55 3.31
N GLU A 87 20.77 -6.74 3.78
CA GLU A 87 20.85 -7.95 2.95
C GLU A 87 19.48 -8.50 2.50
N GLU A 88 18.39 -8.21 3.24
CA GLU A 88 17.04 -8.70 2.93
C GLU A 88 16.19 -7.70 2.12
N ALA A 89 16.75 -6.54 1.80
CA ALA A 89 15.97 -5.37 1.41
C ALA A 89 15.80 -5.15 -0.11
N GLY A 90 16.44 -5.96 -0.97
CA GLY A 90 16.50 -5.75 -2.43
C GLY A 90 15.15 -5.44 -3.08
N VAL A 91 14.21 -6.38 -3.04
CA VAL A 91 12.87 -6.21 -3.68
C VAL A 91 12.04 -5.14 -2.95
N ALA A 92 12.23 -4.97 -1.64
CA ALA A 92 11.51 -3.97 -0.86
C ALA A 92 11.91 -2.54 -1.25
N TYR A 93 13.20 -2.29 -1.51
CA TYR A 93 13.67 -0.98 -1.98
C TYR A 93 13.07 -0.59 -3.33
N GLU A 94 13.07 -1.51 -4.30
CA GLU A 94 12.50 -1.28 -5.63
C GLU A 94 11.00 -0.97 -5.54
N HIS A 95 10.28 -1.78 -4.76
CA HIS A 95 8.84 -1.64 -4.58
C HIS A 95 8.44 -0.37 -3.84
N HIS A 96 9.14 -0.03 -2.75
CA HIS A 96 8.88 1.20 -1.99
C HIS A 96 9.26 2.46 -2.77
N THR A 97 10.35 2.42 -3.54
CA THR A 97 10.73 3.52 -4.44
C THR A 97 9.65 3.75 -5.52
N LEU A 98 9.14 2.68 -6.12
CA LEU A 98 8.06 2.78 -7.10
C LEU A 98 6.80 3.41 -6.48
N TYR A 99 6.39 2.97 -5.28
CA TYR A 99 5.25 3.55 -4.60
C TYR A 99 5.45 5.02 -4.23
N ILE A 100 6.66 5.42 -3.83
CA ILE A 100 7.00 6.83 -3.58
C ILE A 100 6.72 7.67 -4.82
N ILE A 101 7.14 7.20 -6.01
CA ILE A 101 6.92 7.90 -7.27
C ILE A 101 5.43 7.93 -7.63
N ILE A 102 4.74 6.79 -7.59
CA ILE A 102 3.31 6.68 -7.94
C ILE A 102 2.46 7.58 -7.04
N VAL A 103 2.66 7.50 -5.72
CA VAL A 103 1.93 8.31 -4.74
C VAL A 103 2.22 9.79 -4.97
N GLY A 104 3.49 10.16 -5.23
CA GLY A 104 3.86 11.54 -5.56
C GLY A 104 3.15 12.07 -6.81
N VAL A 105 3.08 11.27 -7.88
CA VAL A 105 2.35 11.62 -9.11
C VAL A 105 0.86 11.79 -8.85
N LEU A 106 0.23 10.82 -8.16
CA LEU A 106 -1.19 10.89 -7.81
C LEU A 106 -1.50 12.10 -6.94
N TYR A 107 -0.61 12.45 -6.00
CA TYR A 107 -0.76 13.62 -5.17
C TYR A 107 -0.67 14.93 -5.98
N LYS A 108 0.32 15.05 -6.87
CA LYS A 108 0.48 16.21 -7.78
C LYS A 108 -0.74 16.37 -8.70
N LYS A 109 -1.34 15.27 -9.11
CA LYS A 109 -2.53 15.22 -9.98
C LYS A 109 -3.85 15.38 -9.23
N LYS A 110 -3.83 15.55 -7.90
CA LYS A 110 -5.03 15.61 -7.04
C LYS A 110 -5.91 14.35 -7.15
N LEU A 111 -5.28 13.18 -7.32
CA LEU A 111 -5.93 11.86 -7.38
C LEU A 111 -5.58 10.94 -6.18
N PRO A 112 -5.50 11.45 -4.92
CA PRO A 112 -5.15 10.61 -3.77
C PRO A 112 -6.22 9.55 -3.47
N LEU A 113 -7.45 9.76 -3.94
CA LEU A 113 -8.54 8.79 -3.77
C LEU A 113 -8.25 7.46 -4.47
N LEU A 114 -7.63 7.51 -5.67
CA LEU A 114 -7.26 6.28 -6.38
C LEU A 114 -6.37 5.44 -5.49
N PHE A 115 -5.31 6.03 -4.96
CA PHE A 115 -4.42 5.36 -4.01
C PHE A 115 -5.14 4.85 -2.75
N ALA A 116 -6.02 5.66 -2.17
CA ALA A 116 -6.75 5.29 -0.96
C ALA A 116 -7.66 4.06 -1.15
N ILE A 117 -8.26 3.87 -2.33
CA ILE A 117 -9.00 2.65 -2.67
C ILE A 117 -8.04 1.45 -2.78
N GLY A 118 -6.86 1.68 -3.38
CA GLY A 118 -5.81 0.67 -3.49
C GLY A 118 -5.17 0.25 -2.17
N ALA A 119 -5.36 1.02 -1.10
CA ALA A 119 -4.85 0.66 0.22
C ALA A 119 -5.36 -0.71 0.71
N LEU A 120 -6.48 -1.21 0.16
CA LEU A 120 -6.98 -2.56 0.43
C LEU A 120 -6.02 -3.68 -0.03
N GLU A 121 -5.14 -3.39 -0.99
CA GLU A 121 -4.09 -4.32 -1.45
C GLU A 121 -3.09 -4.70 -0.36
N GLU A 122 -3.08 -3.99 0.78
CA GLU A 122 -2.26 -4.33 1.94
C GLU A 122 -2.87 -5.44 2.81
N PHE A 123 -4.11 -5.89 2.55
CA PHE A 123 -4.72 -6.97 3.31
C PHE A 123 -3.93 -8.29 3.30
N PRO A 124 -3.38 -8.75 2.16
CA PRO A 124 -2.50 -9.91 2.16
C PRO A 124 -1.21 -9.68 2.96
N THR A 125 -0.65 -8.46 2.94
CA THR A 125 0.51 -8.06 3.75
C THR A 125 0.18 -8.10 5.24
N LEU A 126 -1.02 -7.67 5.63
CA LEU A 126 -1.53 -7.77 7.00
C LEU A 126 -1.56 -9.23 7.46
N LEU A 127 -2.14 -10.13 6.66
CA LEU A 127 -2.14 -11.56 6.99
C LEU A 127 -0.72 -12.14 7.07
N LEU A 128 0.15 -11.78 6.12
CA LEU A 128 1.54 -12.24 6.10
C LEU A 128 2.30 -11.81 7.36
N SER A 129 2.16 -10.55 7.76
CA SER A 129 2.82 -10.02 8.97
C SER A 129 2.31 -10.68 10.26
N ILE A 130 1.01 -11.01 10.34
CA ILE A 130 0.45 -11.78 11.46
C ILE A 130 1.09 -13.17 11.52
N TYR A 131 1.11 -13.90 10.41
CA TYR A 131 1.69 -15.25 10.37
C TYR A 131 3.16 -15.25 10.74
N GLU A 132 3.93 -14.30 10.23
CA GLU A 132 5.34 -14.16 10.52
C GLU A 132 5.59 -13.87 12.03
N LEU A 133 4.78 -13.00 12.64
CA LEU A 133 4.90 -12.68 14.07
C LEU A 133 4.44 -13.82 14.99
N MET A 134 3.52 -14.67 14.51
CA MET A 134 3.13 -15.94 15.15
C MET A 134 4.17 -17.05 14.98
N GLY A 135 5.22 -16.83 14.18
CA GLY A 135 6.27 -17.81 13.90
C GLY A 135 5.90 -18.83 12.82
N ASP A 136 4.78 -18.65 12.11
CA ASP A 136 4.39 -19.48 10.98
C ASP A 136 4.96 -18.91 9.68
N ARG A 137 6.20 -19.33 9.37
CA ARG A 137 7.00 -18.81 8.25
C ARG A 137 6.73 -19.51 6.92
N ARG A 138 5.71 -20.35 6.85
CA ARG A 138 5.47 -21.16 5.64
C ARG A 138 4.79 -20.29 4.58
N PRO A 139 5.36 -20.16 3.37
CA PRO A 139 4.68 -19.48 2.28
C PRO A 139 3.39 -20.23 1.96
N ARG A 140 2.25 -19.59 2.21
CA ARG A 140 0.92 -20.14 1.93
C ARG A 140 0.53 -19.74 0.52
N LEU A 141 0.21 -20.72 -0.32
CA LEU A 141 -0.29 -20.49 -1.68
C LEU A 141 -1.50 -19.55 -1.66
N SER A 142 -2.38 -19.66 -0.66
CA SER A 142 -3.53 -18.78 -0.49
C SER A 142 -3.14 -17.30 -0.35
N THR A 143 -2.13 -16.99 0.46
CA THR A 143 -1.62 -15.62 0.62
C THR A 143 -1.00 -15.12 -0.67
N GLY A 144 -0.22 -15.95 -1.37
CA GLY A 144 0.34 -15.60 -2.68
C GLY A 144 -0.74 -15.34 -3.74
N MET A 145 -1.79 -16.15 -3.79
CA MET A 145 -2.93 -15.97 -4.69
C MET A 145 -3.73 -14.69 -4.36
N MET A 146 -3.89 -14.37 -3.08
CA MET A 146 -4.51 -13.11 -2.66
C MET A 146 -3.70 -11.90 -3.10
N ILE A 147 -2.37 -11.92 -2.92
CA ILE A 147 -1.47 -10.87 -3.41
C ILE A 147 -1.64 -10.68 -4.91
N LEU A 148 -1.55 -11.76 -5.68
CA LEU A 148 -1.63 -11.70 -7.14
C LEU A 148 -2.99 -11.18 -7.61
N THR A 149 -4.08 -11.71 -7.05
CA THR A 149 -5.44 -11.39 -7.50
C THR A 149 -5.83 -9.96 -7.16
N SER A 150 -5.53 -9.51 -5.94
CA SER A 150 -5.80 -8.13 -5.51
C SER A 150 -5.03 -7.13 -6.37
N ARG A 151 -3.72 -7.37 -6.57
CA ARG A 151 -2.83 -6.50 -7.34
C ARG A 151 -3.18 -6.41 -8.82
N ILE A 152 -3.46 -7.54 -9.47
CA ILE A 152 -3.85 -7.51 -10.90
C ILE A 152 -5.18 -6.80 -11.07
N SER A 153 -6.19 -7.16 -10.27
CA SER A 153 -7.55 -6.63 -10.44
C SER A 153 -7.59 -5.12 -10.23
N TYR A 154 -6.95 -4.63 -9.16
CA TYR A 154 -6.94 -3.20 -8.87
C TYR A 154 -6.06 -2.41 -9.84
N HIS A 155 -4.87 -2.88 -10.21
CA HIS A 155 -4.03 -2.17 -11.18
C HIS A 155 -4.69 -2.10 -12.57
N LEU A 156 -5.37 -3.15 -13.03
CA LEU A 156 -6.16 -3.08 -14.27
C LEU A 156 -7.27 -2.02 -14.17
N TYR A 157 -7.99 -2.01 -13.04
CA TYR A 157 -9.07 -1.04 -12.80
C TYR A 157 -8.56 0.41 -12.78
N VAL A 158 -7.50 0.71 -12.02
CA VAL A 158 -6.93 2.06 -11.94
C VAL A 158 -6.31 2.47 -13.27
N THR A 159 -5.61 1.58 -13.96
CA THR A 159 -5.04 1.88 -15.28
C THR A 159 -6.13 2.29 -16.27
N TYR A 160 -7.23 1.53 -16.33
CA TYR A 160 -8.39 1.87 -17.13
C TYR A 160 -8.94 3.27 -16.78
N LYS A 161 -9.12 3.57 -15.49
CA LYS A 161 -9.63 4.87 -15.04
C LYS A 161 -8.67 6.03 -15.33
N CYS A 162 -7.37 5.84 -15.16
CA CYS A 162 -6.35 6.84 -15.49
C CYS A 162 -6.29 7.12 -17.00
N ILE A 163 -6.44 6.09 -17.84
CA ILE A 163 -6.53 6.27 -19.30
C ILE A 163 -7.82 7.00 -19.67
N ALA A 164 -8.96 6.58 -19.12
CA ALA A 164 -10.26 7.21 -19.37
C ALA A 164 -10.32 8.68 -18.91
N ALA A 165 -9.55 9.04 -17.89
CA ALA A 165 -9.42 10.41 -17.38
C ALA A 165 -8.31 11.24 -18.07
N ASP A 166 -7.70 10.73 -19.14
CA ASP A 166 -6.55 11.33 -19.85
C ASP A 166 -5.35 11.69 -18.94
N VAL A 167 -5.25 11.03 -17.78
CA VAL A 167 -4.14 11.23 -16.82
C VAL A 167 -2.85 10.65 -17.38
N MET A 168 -2.97 9.63 -18.25
CA MET A 168 -1.87 8.96 -18.95
C MET A 168 -1.65 9.50 -20.37
N ASN A 169 -1.95 10.78 -20.64
CA ASN A 169 -1.54 11.40 -21.89
C ASN A 169 0.01 11.47 -21.95
N PRO A 170 0.68 10.75 -22.87
CA PRO A 170 2.14 10.67 -22.90
C PRO A 170 2.82 12.02 -23.19
N GLY A 171 2.08 13.05 -23.63
CA GLY A 171 2.59 14.39 -23.88
C GLY A 171 3.13 15.13 -22.64
N LEU A 172 2.80 14.69 -21.42
CA LEU A 172 3.23 15.38 -20.19
C LEU A 172 4.52 14.81 -19.58
N PHE A 173 5.00 13.64 -20.00
CA PHE A 173 6.28 13.08 -19.55
C PHE A 173 7.48 13.57 -20.38
N LEU A 174 7.23 14.31 -21.47
CA LEU A 174 8.25 14.83 -22.37
C LEU A 174 8.46 16.36 -22.27
N VAL A 175 7.67 17.07 -21.43
CA VAL A 175 7.72 18.54 -21.36
C VAL A 175 7.69 19.09 -19.92
N SER A 176 8.21 18.37 -18.94
CA SER A 176 8.46 18.96 -17.60
C SER A 176 9.78 18.51 -17.01
#